data_AF-A0A1I4C325-F1
#
_entry.id   AF-A0A1I4C325-F1
#
_cell.length_a   1.000
_cell.length_b   1.000
_cell.length_c   1.000
_cell.angle_alpha   90.00
_cell.angle_beta   90.00
_cell.angle_gamma   90.00
#
_symmetry.space_group_name_H-M   'P 1'
#
loop_
_entity.id
_entity.type
_entity.pdbx_description
1 polymer ?
#
loop_
_entity_poly.entity_id
_entity_poly.type
_entity_poly.pdbx_seq_one_letter_code
_entity_poly.pdbx_strand_id
1 'polypeptide(L)'
;MADGVFNISKGAFAEKIRDSATDVGILLLKANEAESTLVDRTTVALMLAEAGTTEADFTNYARKTGLTGTVTVDNTNDRVDCDVADQTWTSAGGASNNTLTKAIVFFEESAADSGRIPLTHHDFAETTTGSDITLQVNASGFARAA
;
A
#
# COMPACT_ATOMS: atom_id res chain seq x y z
N MET A 1 -13.29 -6.92 4.56
CA MET A 1 -12.06 -7.73 4.48
C MET A 1 -11.09 -7.04 5.46
N ALA A 2 -9.89 -7.53 5.76
CA ALA A 2 -9.11 -6.95 6.87
C ALA A 2 -7.81 -6.32 6.37
N ASP A 3 -7.38 -5.26 7.04
CA ASP A 3 -6.05 -4.71 6.82
C ASP A 3 -5.00 -5.67 7.39
N GLY A 4 -3.82 -5.71 6.78
CA GLY A 4 -2.82 -6.72 7.15
C GLY A 4 -1.42 -6.45 6.62
N VAL A 5 -0.47 -7.22 7.13
CA VAL A 5 0.95 -7.17 6.78
C VAL A 5 1.29 -8.38 5.92
N PHE A 6 1.97 -8.15 4.79
CA PHE A 6 2.48 -9.23 3.93
C PHE A 6 3.52 -10.07 4.68
N ASN A 7 3.54 -11.38 4.43
CA ASN A 7 4.42 -12.31 5.13
C ASN A 7 5.91 -11.99 4.94
N ILE A 8 6.30 -11.48 3.77
CA ILE A 8 7.67 -11.01 3.50
C ILE A 8 8.11 -9.83 4.39
N SER A 9 7.16 -9.03 4.87
CA SER A 9 7.43 -7.79 5.59
C SER A 9 7.26 -7.92 7.10
N LYS A 10 6.75 -9.04 7.59
CA LYS A 10 6.62 -9.32 9.03
C LYS A 10 7.99 -9.24 9.71
N GLY A 11 8.10 -8.42 10.76
CA GLY A 11 9.34 -8.17 11.49
C GLY A 11 10.35 -7.25 10.80
N ALA A 12 10.14 -6.88 9.54
CA ALA A 12 11.08 -6.06 8.77
C ALA A 12 10.51 -4.68 8.37
N PHE A 13 9.20 -4.47 8.41
CA PHE A 13 8.57 -3.24 7.90
C PHE A 13 9.13 -1.96 8.53
N ALA A 14 9.36 -1.93 9.85
CA ALA A 14 9.90 -0.76 10.53
C ALA A 14 11.36 -0.50 10.16
N GLU A 15 12.18 -1.56 10.04
CA GLU A 15 13.58 -1.45 9.65
C GLU A 15 13.73 -0.98 8.19
N LYS A 16 12.84 -1.44 7.27
CA LYS A 16 12.84 -0.94 5.89
C LYS A 16 12.63 0.57 5.83
N ILE A 17 11.64 1.10 6.57
CA ILE A 17 11.37 2.55 6.62
C ILE A 17 12.53 3.30 7.28
N ARG A 18 13.24 2.70 8.26
CA ARG A 18 14.45 3.30 8.85
C ARG A 18 15.63 3.34 7.89
N ASP A 19 15.78 2.31 7.05
CA ASP A 19 16.85 2.23 6.05
C ASP A 19 16.69 3.34 5.00
N SER A 20 15.46 3.58 4.55
CA SER A 20 15.13 4.75 3.74
C SER A 20 13.71 5.23 3.96
N ALA A 21 13.56 6.39 4.59
CA ALA A 21 12.23 6.94 4.86
C ALA A 21 11.49 7.35 3.58
N THR A 22 12.19 7.68 2.49
CA THR A 22 11.59 8.23 1.27
C THR A 22 11.19 7.19 0.23
N ASP A 23 11.43 5.91 0.49
CA ASP A 23 11.20 4.85 -0.48
C ASP A 23 9.88 4.11 -0.25
N VAL A 24 8.90 4.81 0.34
CA VAL A 24 7.53 4.28 0.51
C VAL A 24 6.68 4.63 -0.71
N GLY A 25 5.85 3.69 -1.15
CA GLY A 25 4.88 3.91 -2.21
C GLY A 25 3.55 3.22 -1.94
N ILE A 26 2.53 3.62 -2.70
CA ILE A 26 1.17 3.07 -2.64
C ILE A 26 0.67 2.81 -4.05
N LEU A 27 0.18 1.59 -4.28
CA LEU A 27 -0.57 1.21 -5.48
C LEU A 27 -2.00 0.80 -5.11
N LEU A 28 -2.93 0.97 -6.04
CA LEU A 28 -4.33 0.62 -5.85
C LEU A 28 -4.70 -0.59 -6.71
N LEU A 29 -5.49 -1.50 -6.16
CA LEU A 29 -6.00 -2.67 -6.85
C LEU A 29 -7.48 -2.49 -7.18
N LYS A 30 -7.87 -2.81 -8.42
CA LYS A 30 -9.28 -2.94 -8.84
C LYS A 30 -9.80 -4.38 -8.75
N ALA A 31 -8.90 -5.34 -8.58
CA ALA A 31 -9.21 -6.72 -8.24
C ALA A 31 -8.04 -7.31 -7.45
N ASN A 32 -8.33 -8.21 -6.52
CA ASN A 32 -7.32 -8.95 -5.77
C ASN A 32 -7.71 -10.42 -5.65
N GLU A 33 -6.69 -11.28 -5.63
CA GLU A 33 -6.85 -12.69 -5.31
C GLU A 33 -7.31 -12.91 -3.85
N ALA A 34 -7.53 -14.17 -3.47
CA ALA A 34 -7.84 -14.52 -2.09
C ALA A 34 -6.75 -14.03 -1.13
N GLU A 35 -7.14 -13.41 -0.03
CA GLU A 35 -6.20 -12.75 0.88
C GLU A 35 -5.14 -13.71 1.44
N SER A 36 -5.48 -14.97 1.69
CA SER A 36 -4.54 -16.01 2.14
C SER A 36 -3.37 -16.24 1.19
N THR A 37 -3.57 -15.99 -0.11
CA THR A 37 -2.53 -16.13 -1.15
C THR A 37 -1.89 -14.78 -1.47
N LEU A 38 -2.65 -13.68 -1.42
CA LEU A 38 -2.12 -12.33 -1.61
C LEU A 38 -1.00 -12.02 -0.61
N VAL A 39 -1.18 -12.34 0.67
CA VAL A 39 -0.20 -12.03 1.73
C VAL A 39 1.12 -12.79 1.58
N ASP A 40 1.16 -13.86 0.78
CA ASP A 40 2.37 -14.66 0.52
C ASP A 40 3.25 -14.06 -0.58
N ARG A 41 2.78 -13.04 -1.31
CA ARG A 41 3.55 -12.42 -2.39
C ARG A 41 4.75 -11.66 -1.83
N THR A 42 5.92 -11.92 -2.40
CA THR A 42 7.19 -11.36 -1.90
C THR A 42 7.62 -10.09 -2.65
N THR A 43 7.09 -9.85 -3.85
CA THR A 43 7.34 -8.64 -4.63
C THR A 43 6.05 -8.16 -5.31
N VAL A 44 5.98 -6.87 -5.63
CA VAL A 44 4.87 -6.31 -6.42
C VAL A 44 4.77 -7.00 -7.78
N ALA A 45 5.90 -7.37 -8.40
CA ALA A 45 5.88 -8.11 -9.67
C ALA A 45 5.17 -9.46 -9.55
N LEU A 46 5.46 -10.25 -8.51
CA LEU A 46 4.82 -11.54 -8.29
C LEU A 46 3.33 -11.41 -7.92
N MET A 47 2.97 -10.32 -7.24
CA MET A 47 1.58 -9.99 -6.93
C MET A 47 0.79 -9.63 -8.19
N LEU A 48 1.33 -8.75 -9.04
CA LEU A 48 0.66 -8.29 -10.26
C LEU A 48 0.68 -9.30 -11.42
N ALA A 49 1.54 -10.32 -11.35
CA ALA A 49 1.54 -11.43 -12.29
C ALA A 49 0.38 -12.42 -12.04
N GLU A 50 -0.26 -12.37 -10.88
CA GLU A 50 -1.38 -13.25 -10.55
C GLU A 50 -2.65 -12.83 -11.28
N ALA A 51 -3.34 -13.78 -11.91
CA ALA A 51 -4.53 -13.49 -12.72
C ALA A 51 -5.70 -12.89 -11.90
N GLY A 52 -5.77 -13.20 -10.60
CA GLY A 52 -6.76 -12.66 -9.68
C GLY A 52 -6.46 -11.24 -9.19
N THR A 53 -5.25 -10.72 -9.44
CA THR A 53 -4.81 -9.41 -8.94
C THR A 53 -4.61 -8.45 -10.10
N THR A 54 -5.31 -7.33 -10.06
CA THR A 54 -5.24 -6.32 -11.12
C THR A 54 -5.10 -4.94 -10.54
N GLU A 55 -4.05 -4.24 -10.95
CA GLU A 55 -3.84 -2.84 -10.61
C GLU A 55 -4.92 -1.95 -11.23
N ALA A 56 -5.23 -0.86 -10.54
CA ALA A 56 -6.08 0.19 -11.08
C ALA A 56 -5.51 0.80 -12.37
N ASP A 57 -6.39 1.24 -13.25
CA ASP A 57 -6.10 1.88 -14.54
C ASP A 57 -7.14 2.95 -14.91
N PHE A 58 -7.83 3.50 -13.90
CA PHE A 58 -8.76 4.61 -14.10
C PHE A 58 -8.04 5.85 -14.64
N THR A 59 -8.80 6.76 -15.24
CA THR A 59 -8.24 8.00 -15.80
C THR A 59 -7.54 8.83 -14.72
N ASN A 60 -6.31 9.30 -15.00
CA ASN A 60 -5.41 10.00 -14.07
C ASN A 60 -4.83 9.15 -12.93
N TYR A 61 -4.93 7.82 -13.02
CA TYR A 61 -4.23 6.95 -12.09
C TYR A 61 -2.71 6.98 -12.31
N ALA A 62 -1.99 7.11 -11.20
CA ALA A 62 -0.58 6.83 -11.07
C ALA A 62 -0.33 6.31 -9.66
N ARG A 63 0.64 5.40 -9.50
CA ARG A 63 1.12 4.99 -8.18
C ARG A 63 1.65 6.22 -7.43
N LYS A 64 1.51 6.22 -6.12
CA LYS A 64 2.25 7.14 -5.25
C LYS A 64 3.60 6.50 -4.96
N THR A 65 4.67 7.26 -5.13
CA THR A 65 6.06 6.81 -4.94
C THR A 65 6.86 7.94 -4.30
N GLY A 66 8.00 7.63 -3.69
CA GLY A 66 8.84 8.67 -3.09
C GLY A 66 8.21 9.28 -1.83
N LEU A 67 7.28 8.56 -1.18
CA LEU A 67 6.59 9.05 0.00
C LEU A 67 7.51 8.92 1.21
N THR A 68 7.42 9.88 2.12
CA THR A 68 8.15 9.85 3.39
C THR A 68 7.35 9.06 4.42
N GLY A 69 7.80 7.84 4.72
CA GLY A 69 7.37 7.08 5.87
C GLY A 69 7.95 7.62 7.18
N THR A 70 7.28 7.32 8.29
CA THR A 70 7.74 7.64 9.64
C THR A 70 7.71 6.39 10.51
N VAL A 71 8.59 6.34 11.51
CA VAL A 71 8.64 5.27 12.52
C VAL A 71 8.63 5.91 13.89
N THR A 72 7.57 5.67 14.66
CA THR A 72 7.40 6.21 16.00
C THR A 72 7.53 5.09 17.03
N VAL A 73 8.50 5.22 17.94
CA VAL A 73 8.70 4.28 19.05
C VAL A 73 7.95 4.80 20.28
N ASP A 74 6.97 4.03 20.74
CA ASP A 74 6.18 4.33 21.93
C ASP A 74 6.66 3.46 23.09
N ASN A 75 7.55 4.03 23.90
CA ASN A 75 8.11 3.35 25.08
C ASN A 75 7.09 3.19 26.23
N THR A 76 5.93 3.84 26.16
CA THR A 76 4.91 3.73 27.23
C THR A 76 3.99 2.53 26.98
N ASN A 77 3.72 2.24 25.72
CA ASN A 77 2.85 1.14 25.30
C ASN A 77 3.61 -0.01 24.64
N ASP A 78 4.94 -0.02 24.74
CA ASP A 78 5.86 -1.05 24.22
C ASP A 78 5.59 -1.42 22.75
N ARG A 79 5.45 -0.41 21.88
CA ARG A 79 5.10 -0.62 20.46
C ARG A 79 5.85 0.30 19.51
N VAL A 80 5.87 -0.07 18.24
CA VAL A 80 6.36 0.76 17.13
C VAL A 80 5.27 0.92 16.09
N ASP A 81 4.93 2.17 15.77
CA ASP A 81 3.95 2.53 14.75
C ASP A 81 4.67 3.10 13.51
N CYS A 82 4.25 2.68 12.32
CA CYS A 82 4.79 3.12 11.04
C CYS A 82 3.70 3.79 10.20
N ASP A 83 3.97 5.01 9.73
CA ASP A 83 2.96 5.86 9.11
C ASP A 83 3.45 6.58 7.85
N VAL A 84 2.51 7.05 7.03
CA VAL A 84 2.72 7.93 5.87
C VAL A 84 1.53 8.88 5.78
N ALA A 85 1.75 10.10 5.31
CA ALA A 85 0.66 11.07 5.15
C ALA A 85 -0.46 10.52 4.24
N ASP A 86 -1.70 10.98 4.47
CA ASP A 86 -2.85 10.68 3.61
C ASP A 86 -2.54 10.97 2.14
N GLN A 87 -2.99 10.07 1.26
CA GLN A 87 -2.71 10.17 -0.17
C GLN A 87 -3.99 10.42 -0.97
N THR A 88 -3.99 11.51 -1.73
CA THR A 88 -5.10 11.89 -2.61
C THR A 88 -4.76 11.65 -4.08
N TRP A 89 -5.64 10.97 -4.80
CA TRP A 89 -5.66 10.94 -6.26
C TRP A 89 -6.67 11.96 -6.74
N THR A 90 -6.18 13.02 -7.34
CA THR A 90 -7.00 14.14 -7.83
C THR A 90 -7.67 13.76 -9.13
N SER A 91 -8.96 14.12 -9.29
CA SER A 91 -9.74 13.83 -10.50
C SER A 91 -9.66 12.36 -10.92
N ALA A 92 -9.89 11.45 -9.97
CA ALA A 92 -9.75 10.02 -10.17
C ALA A 92 -10.92 9.49 -11.00
N GLY A 93 -10.66 9.17 -12.28
CA GLY A 93 -11.63 8.59 -13.21
C GLY A 93 -12.38 9.63 -14.06
N GLY A 94 -13.69 9.45 -14.22
CA GLY A 94 -14.58 10.29 -15.02
C GLY A 94 -14.74 9.80 -16.46
N ALA A 95 -13.65 9.50 -17.16
CA ALA A 95 -13.68 8.90 -18.49
C ALA A 95 -13.59 7.35 -18.44
N SER A 96 -12.62 6.82 -17.71
CA SER A 96 -12.53 5.41 -17.32
C SER A 96 -12.57 5.31 -15.81
N ASN A 97 -13.47 4.48 -15.28
CA ASN A 97 -13.66 4.29 -13.85
C ASN A 97 -13.28 2.88 -13.42
N ASN A 98 -12.84 2.74 -12.17
CA ASN A 98 -12.65 1.45 -11.52
C ASN A 98 -13.45 1.41 -10.22
N THR A 99 -13.88 0.21 -9.83
CA THR A 99 -14.22 -0.11 -8.45
C THR A 99 -12.97 -0.68 -7.81
N LEU A 100 -12.46 0.00 -6.79
CA LEU A 100 -11.24 -0.38 -6.09
C LEU A 100 -11.55 -1.44 -5.04
N THR A 101 -10.51 -2.14 -4.62
CA THR A 101 -10.60 -3.24 -3.65
C THR A 101 -9.62 -3.04 -2.51
N LYS A 102 -8.36 -2.74 -2.83
CA LYS A 102 -7.29 -2.58 -1.83
C LYS A 102 -6.29 -1.50 -2.21
N ALA A 103 -5.67 -0.91 -1.19
CA ALA A 103 -4.44 -0.15 -1.32
C ALA A 103 -3.27 -0.98 -0.76
N ILE A 104 -2.19 -1.09 -1.53
CA ILE A 104 -0.98 -1.81 -1.14
C ILE A 104 0.11 -0.79 -0.87
N VAL A 105 0.59 -0.73 0.37
CA VAL A 105 1.80 0.03 0.72
C VAL A 105 3.00 -0.85 0.43
N PHE A 106 4.00 -0.33 -0.27
CA PHE A 106 5.24 -1.04 -0.59
C PHE A 106 6.47 -0.20 -0.25
N PHE A 107 7.59 -0.88 -0.08
CA PHE A 107 8.92 -0.30 0.00
C PHE A 107 9.67 -0.50 -1.32
N GLU A 108 10.32 0.53 -1.83
CA GLU A 108 11.01 0.54 -3.11
C GLU A 108 12.52 0.32 -2.92
N GLU A 109 12.99 -0.93 -2.95
CA GLU A 109 14.44 -1.22 -2.98
C GLU A 109 15.04 -0.91 -4.36
N SER A 110 14.21 -0.95 -5.40
CA SER A 110 14.56 -0.49 -6.74
C SER A 110 13.29 -0.10 -7.51
N ALA A 111 13.44 0.76 -8.53
CA ALA A 111 12.31 1.27 -9.33
C ALA A 111 11.49 0.19 -10.09
N ALA A 112 12.02 -1.03 -10.25
CA ALA A 112 11.31 -2.13 -10.89
C ALA A 112 10.40 -2.86 -9.91
N ASP A 113 9.27 -3.39 -10.39
CA ASP A 113 8.31 -4.13 -9.56
C ASP A 113 8.89 -5.39 -8.91
N SER A 114 9.97 -5.92 -9.47
CA SER A 114 10.74 -7.03 -8.88
C SER A 114 11.53 -6.63 -7.63
N GLY A 115 11.81 -5.33 -7.42
CA GLY A 115 12.46 -4.80 -6.23
C GLY A 115 11.54 -3.94 -5.35
N ARG A 116 10.23 -3.94 -5.61
CA ARG A 116 9.24 -3.35 -4.71
C ARG A 116 8.70 -4.42 -3.79
N ILE A 117 8.92 -4.25 -2.49
CA ILE A 117 8.52 -5.21 -1.45
C ILE A 117 7.18 -4.76 -0.85
N PRO A 118 6.10 -5.55 -0.95
CA PRO A 118 4.82 -5.19 -0.36
C PRO A 118 4.92 -5.22 1.17
N LEU A 119 4.51 -4.14 1.83
CA LEU A 119 4.50 -4.00 3.29
C LEU A 119 3.15 -4.40 3.86
N THR A 120 2.10 -3.67 3.48
CA THR A 120 0.74 -3.84 4.03
C THR A 120 -0.33 -3.73 2.95
N HIS A 121 -1.48 -4.33 3.20
CA HIS A 121 -2.69 -4.16 2.42
C HIS A 121 -3.78 -3.54 3.28
N HIS A 122 -4.56 -2.64 2.68
CA HIS A 122 -5.66 -1.95 3.32
C HIS A 122 -6.90 -2.08 2.45
N ASP A 123 -8.05 -2.31 3.05
CA ASP A 123 -9.32 -2.31 2.32
C ASP A 123 -9.62 -0.89 1.82
N PHE A 124 -9.86 -0.76 0.51
CA PHE A 124 -10.13 0.52 -0.12
C PHE A 124 -11.15 0.33 -1.23
N ALA A 125 -12.43 0.27 -0.84
CA ALA A 125 -13.56 -0.09 -1.69
C ALA A 125 -14.27 1.14 -2.31
N GLU A 126 -13.49 2.10 -2.80
CA GLU A 126 -14.01 3.30 -3.45
C GLU A 126 -14.29 3.07 -4.94
N THR A 127 -15.29 3.76 -5.49
CA THR A 127 -15.51 3.79 -6.94
C THR A 127 -15.14 5.16 -7.49
N THR A 128 -14.24 5.17 -8.46
CA THR A 128 -13.77 6.41 -9.08
C THR A 128 -14.85 7.01 -9.97
N THR A 129 -15.00 8.33 -9.97
CA THR A 129 -16.08 9.04 -10.69
C THR A 129 -15.62 10.31 -11.42
N GLY A 130 -14.33 10.65 -11.32
CA GLY A 130 -13.75 11.93 -11.74
C GLY A 130 -13.62 12.94 -10.60
N SER A 131 -14.12 12.61 -9.40
CA SER A 131 -13.82 13.36 -8.16
C SER A 131 -12.51 12.91 -7.53
N ASP A 132 -12.01 13.68 -6.56
CA ASP A 132 -10.86 13.29 -5.76
C ASP A 132 -11.20 12.10 -4.86
N ILE A 133 -10.28 11.16 -4.73
CA ILE A 133 -10.35 10.07 -3.74
C ILE A 133 -9.12 10.15 -2.84
N THR A 134 -9.31 9.90 -1.55
CA THR A 134 -8.24 9.97 -0.56
C THR A 134 -8.17 8.65 0.20
N LEU A 135 -7.00 8.01 0.20
CA LEU A 135 -6.68 6.96 1.15
C LEU A 135 -6.27 7.65 2.46
N GLN A 136 -7.14 7.54 3.46
CA GLN A 136 -6.86 8.01 4.80
C GLN A 136 -6.09 6.93 5.56
N VAL A 137 -4.84 7.20 5.90
CA VAL A 137 -4.04 6.30 6.73
C VAL A 137 -4.48 6.51 8.17
N ASN A 138 -4.64 5.42 8.93
CA ASN A 138 -5.05 5.52 10.33
C ASN A 138 -4.03 6.39 11.10
N ALA A 139 -4.47 7.16 12.09
CA ALA A 139 -3.57 7.92 12.95
C ALA A 139 -2.54 7.03 13.71
N SER A 140 -2.82 5.73 13.85
CA SER A 140 -1.87 4.72 14.34
C SER A 140 -0.90 4.20 13.26
N GLY A 141 -0.92 4.79 12.06
CA GLY A 141 -0.15 4.36 10.91
C GLY A 141 -0.75 3.20 10.13
N PHE A 142 -0.01 2.76 9.11
CA PHE A 142 -0.34 1.63 8.26
C PHE A 142 0.18 0.29 8.80
N ALA A 143 1.13 0.29 9.74
CA ALA A 143 1.66 -0.92 10.37
C ALA A 143 2.09 -0.68 11.83
N ARG A 144 1.92 -1.71 12.67
CA ARG A 144 2.33 -1.72 14.08
C ARG A 144 3.11 -2.99 14.41
N ALA A 145 4.19 -2.86 15.18
CA ALA A 145 4.83 -3.95 15.91
C ALA A 145 4.47 -3.82 17.40
N ALA A 146 3.86 -4.85 17.97
CA ALA A 146 3.52 -4.99 19.38
C ALA A 146 3.40 -6.49 19.73
#